data_AF-A0A3M1A2U9-F1
#
_entry.id   AF-A0A3M1A2U9-F1
#
_cell.length_a   1.000
_cell.length_b   1.000
_cell.length_c   1.000
_cell.angle_alpha   90.00
_cell.angle_beta   90.00
_cell.angle_gamma   90.00
#
_symmetry.space_group_name_H-M   'P 1'
#
loop_
_entity.id
_entity.type
_entity.pdbx_description
1 polymer ?
#
loop_
_entity_poly.entity_id
_entity_poly.type
_entity_poly.pdbx_seq_one_letter_code
_entity_poly.pdbx_strand_id
1 'polypeptide(L)'
;NLKPIQKEKKPQEWARLVLEPLPRADSVQVDDKYLTGKAPFSIQVKPGKHRVRFVNLAKNRTWQKEVEVQANQVLRVTHDFRRVEYGRVAVALKNASQYGFAFVFVNGKLWNDKHNTTPLNLKLPVGQYTFSVKREGFTAIPSDTTIQVKKNAVQYLSFKLVRTP
;
A
#
# COMPACT_ATOMS: atom_id res chain seq x y z
N ASN A 1 -35.02 6.25 -52.37
CA ASN A 1 -33.69 6.15 -51.72
C ASN A 1 -33.72 6.75 -50.33
N LEU A 2 -34.07 5.97 -49.32
CA LEU A 2 -33.94 6.38 -47.91
C LEU A 2 -32.52 6.01 -47.43
N LYS A 3 -31.75 7.01 -47.00
CA LYS A 3 -30.43 6.79 -46.39
C LYS A 3 -30.62 6.14 -45.01
N PRO A 4 -29.78 5.16 -44.61
CA PRO A 4 -29.89 4.58 -43.28
C PRO A 4 -29.49 5.60 -42.21
N ILE A 5 -30.33 5.72 -41.19
CA ILE A 5 -30.07 6.52 -39.98
C ILE A 5 -28.88 5.87 -39.27
N GLN A 6 -27.70 6.51 -39.33
CA GLN A 6 -26.62 6.16 -38.43
C GLN A 6 -27.09 6.53 -37.03
N LYS A 7 -27.35 5.52 -36.19
CA LYS A 7 -27.56 5.76 -34.76
C LYS A 7 -26.27 6.37 -34.21
N GLU A 8 -26.26 7.67 -33.98
CA GLU A 8 -25.21 8.32 -33.21
C GLU A 8 -25.10 7.57 -31.87
N LYS A 9 -24.01 6.80 -31.70
CA LYS A 9 -23.68 6.24 -30.39
C LYS A 9 -23.44 7.43 -29.48
N LYS A 10 -24.34 7.65 -28.51
CA LYS A 10 -24.14 8.63 -27.44
C LYS A 10 -22.70 8.53 -26.93
N PRO A 11 -22.01 9.65 -26.68
CA PRO A 11 -20.65 9.62 -26.14
C PRO A 11 -20.68 8.76 -24.87
N GLN A 12 -19.90 7.69 -24.85
CA GLN A 12 -19.87 6.82 -23.69
C GLN A 12 -19.02 7.51 -22.61
N GLU A 13 -19.72 7.95 -21.56
CA GLU A 13 -19.21 8.77 -20.45
C GLU A 13 -18.40 7.97 -19.43
N TRP A 14 -17.96 6.77 -19.79
CA TRP A 14 -17.31 5.84 -18.88
C TRP A 14 -16.04 5.26 -19.52
N ALA A 15 -15.04 5.05 -18.68
CA ALA A 15 -13.90 4.18 -18.96
C ALA A 15 -14.18 2.77 -18.41
N ARG A 16 -13.42 1.78 -18.88
CA ARG A 16 -13.44 0.42 -18.35
C ARG A 16 -12.11 0.08 -17.71
N LEU A 17 -12.13 -0.35 -16.45
CA LEU A 17 -10.99 -0.97 -15.79
C LEU A 17 -11.13 -2.49 -15.82
N VAL A 18 -10.09 -3.18 -16.28
CA VAL A 18 -9.97 -4.63 -16.20
C VAL A 18 -8.89 -4.95 -15.17
N LEU A 19 -9.28 -5.59 -14.07
CA LEU A 19 -8.47 -5.78 -12.87
C LEU A 19 -8.00 -7.24 -12.80
N GLU A 20 -6.70 -7.45 -12.99
CA GLU A 20 -6.08 -8.77 -13.23
C GLU A 20 -4.90 -9.02 -12.24
N PRO A 21 -5.16 -9.22 -10.94
CA PRO A 21 -4.15 -9.65 -9.98
C PRO A 21 -3.73 -11.11 -10.20
N LEU A 22 -2.43 -11.39 -10.18
CA LEU A 22 -1.84 -12.72 -10.34
C LEU A 22 -1.20 -13.20 -9.02
N PRO A 23 -1.40 -14.45 -8.57
CA PRO A 23 -2.29 -15.46 -9.13
C PRO A 23 -3.78 -15.16 -8.88
N ARG A 24 -4.10 -14.36 -7.86
CA ARG A 24 -5.43 -13.78 -7.56
C ARG A 24 -5.30 -12.73 -6.46
N ALA A 25 -6.34 -11.91 -6.26
CA ALA A 25 -6.58 -11.15 -5.04
C ALA A 25 -7.82 -11.71 -4.34
N ASP A 26 -7.84 -11.65 -3.02
CA ASP A 26 -9.00 -12.01 -2.18
C ASP A 26 -10.03 -10.88 -2.15
N SER A 27 -9.56 -9.63 -2.23
CA SER A 27 -10.42 -8.47 -2.46
C SER A 27 -9.77 -7.45 -3.39
N VAL A 28 -10.63 -6.76 -4.14
CA VAL A 28 -10.25 -5.65 -5.01
C VAL A 28 -11.11 -4.45 -4.66
N GLN A 29 -10.50 -3.29 -4.50
CA GLN A 29 -11.19 -2.04 -4.24
C GLN A 29 -10.80 -1.02 -5.30
N VAL A 30 -11.78 -0.29 -5.82
CA VAL A 30 -11.59 0.86 -6.70
C VAL A 30 -12.33 2.04 -6.08
N ASP A 31 -11.58 3.05 -5.66
CA ASP A 31 -12.07 4.15 -4.82
C ASP A 31 -12.80 3.60 -3.59
N ASP A 32 -14.07 3.92 -3.42
CA ASP A 32 -14.90 3.45 -2.31
C ASP A 32 -15.64 2.14 -2.62
N LYS A 33 -15.52 1.61 -3.85
CA LYS A 33 -16.21 0.40 -4.28
C LYS A 33 -15.39 -0.84 -3.99
N TYR A 34 -15.91 -1.71 -3.14
CA TYR A 34 -15.37 -3.05 -2.89
C TYR A 34 -15.95 -4.05 -3.90
N LEU A 35 -15.06 -4.83 -4.50
CA LEU A 35 -15.39 -5.94 -5.38
C LEU A 35 -15.02 -7.24 -4.65
N THR A 36 -16.02 -8.09 -4.49
CA THR A 36 -15.89 -9.42 -3.88
C THR A 36 -16.04 -10.49 -4.97
N GLY A 37 -15.38 -11.64 -4.79
CA GLY A 37 -15.41 -12.75 -5.75
C GLY A 37 -14.06 -13.00 -6.43
N LYS A 38 -14.07 -13.75 -7.54
CA LYS A 38 -12.85 -14.15 -8.25
C LYS A 38 -12.52 -13.18 -9.38
N ALA A 39 -11.32 -12.61 -9.34
CA ALA A 39 -10.74 -11.86 -10.45
C ALA A 39 -10.54 -12.76 -11.69
N PRO A 40 -10.55 -12.22 -12.92
CA PRO A 40 -10.53 -10.79 -13.25
C PRO A 40 -11.87 -10.08 -13.06
N PHE A 41 -11.83 -8.82 -12.63
CA PHE A 41 -13.01 -7.95 -12.59
C PHE A 41 -12.98 -6.96 -13.76
N SER A 42 -14.14 -6.71 -14.36
CA SER A 42 -14.31 -5.64 -15.34
C SER A 42 -15.36 -4.67 -14.82
N ILE A 43 -14.96 -3.42 -14.56
CA ILE A 43 -15.86 -2.37 -14.05
C ILE A 43 -15.84 -1.13 -14.93
N GLN A 44 -16.96 -0.41 -14.94
CA GLN A 44 -17.04 0.93 -15.51
C GLN A 44 -16.75 1.98 -14.43
N VAL A 45 -15.96 2.98 -14.78
CA VAL A 45 -15.62 4.14 -13.95
C VAL A 45 -15.78 5.42 -14.77
N LYS A 46 -15.94 6.57 -14.12
CA LYS A 46 -15.90 7.86 -14.82
C LYS A 46 -14.49 8.12 -15.36
N PRO A 47 -14.30 9.00 -16.35
CA PRO A 47 -12.97 9.52 -16.67
C PRO A 47 -12.36 10.25 -15.47
N GLY A 48 -11.04 10.14 -15.31
CA GLY A 48 -10.30 10.77 -14.22
C GLY A 48 -9.40 9.79 -13.47
N LYS A 49 -8.99 10.20 -12.27
CA LYS A 49 -8.10 9.44 -11.39
C LYS A 49 -8.89 8.49 -10.50
N HIS A 50 -8.40 7.26 -10.41
CA HIS A 50 -8.97 6.20 -9.59
C HIS A 50 -7.90 5.51 -8.77
N ARG A 51 -8.21 5.20 -7.51
CA ARG A 51 -7.34 4.44 -6.62
C ARG A 51 -7.72 2.97 -6.65
N VAL A 52 -6.83 2.14 -7.18
CA VAL A 52 -7.00 0.68 -7.21
C VAL A 52 -6.20 0.06 -6.07
N ARG A 53 -6.83 -0.81 -5.28
CA ARG A 53 -6.20 -1.59 -4.21
C ARG A 53 -6.52 -3.08 -4.39
N PHE A 54 -5.50 -3.92 -4.34
CA PHE A 54 -5.61 -5.37 -4.34
C PHE A 54 -5.10 -5.92 -3.00
N VAL A 55 -5.84 -6.84 -2.40
CA VAL A 55 -5.44 -7.54 -1.17
C VAL A 55 -5.29 -9.03 -1.46
N ASN A 56 -4.15 -9.60 -1.10
CA ASN A 56 -3.90 -11.04 -1.13
C ASN A 56 -3.62 -11.51 0.31
N LEU A 57 -4.61 -12.11 0.94
CA LEU A 57 -4.57 -12.61 2.32
C LEU A 57 -3.62 -13.81 2.43
N ALA A 58 -3.61 -14.71 1.44
CA ALA A 58 -2.75 -15.89 1.44
C ALA A 58 -1.25 -15.55 1.53
N LYS A 59 -0.82 -14.41 0.95
CA LYS A 59 0.55 -13.91 1.02
C LYS A 59 0.73 -12.77 2.02
N ASN A 60 -0.33 -12.36 2.70
CA ASN A 60 -0.38 -11.17 3.56
C ASN A 60 0.18 -9.92 2.85
N ARG A 61 -0.28 -9.65 1.63
CA ARG A 61 0.19 -8.52 0.79
C ARG A 61 -0.95 -7.64 0.37
N THR A 62 -0.67 -6.34 0.33
CA THR A 62 -1.55 -5.34 -0.27
C THR A 62 -0.75 -4.58 -1.32
N TRP A 63 -1.38 -4.36 -2.47
CA TRP A 63 -0.86 -3.48 -3.51
C TRP A 63 -1.87 -2.37 -3.78
N GLN A 64 -1.38 -1.15 -4.04
CA GLN A 64 -2.21 -0.01 -4.37
C GLN A 64 -1.55 0.86 -5.43
N LYS A 65 -2.34 1.38 -6.37
CA LYS A 65 -1.90 2.30 -7.41
C LYS A 65 -3.00 3.29 -7.77
N GLU A 66 -2.61 4.54 -7.99
CA GLU A 66 -3.46 5.53 -8.66
C GLU A 66 -3.31 5.36 -10.17
N VAL A 67 -4.44 5.27 -10.87
CA VAL A 67 -4.52 5.18 -12.33
C VAL A 67 -5.38 6.31 -12.85
N GLU A 68 -5.10 6.78 -14.06
CA GLU A 68 -5.89 7.81 -14.73
C GLU A 68 -6.45 7.24 -16.02
N VAL A 69 -7.73 7.48 -16.29
CA VAL A 69 -8.43 6.97 -17.47
C VAL A 69 -9.26 8.03 -18.17
N GLN A 70 -9.34 7.94 -19.48
CA GLN A 70 -10.16 8.80 -20.35
C GLN A 70 -11.48 8.11 -20.73
N ALA A 71 -12.47 8.89 -21.20
CA ALA A 71 -13.71 8.34 -21.73
C ALA A 71 -13.42 7.33 -22.86
N ASN A 72 -14.16 6.22 -22.88
CA ASN A 72 -13.97 5.10 -23.81
C ASN A 72 -12.66 4.31 -23.67
N GLN A 73 -11.76 4.69 -22.75
CA GLN A 73 -10.54 3.93 -22.53
C GLN A 73 -10.84 2.60 -21.83
N VAL A 74 -10.17 1.55 -22.28
CA VAL A 74 -10.04 0.30 -21.54
C VAL A 74 -8.64 0.23 -20.96
N LEU A 75 -8.50 0.31 -19.64
CA LEU A 75 -7.22 0.18 -18.95
C LEU A 75 -7.16 -1.17 -18.22
N ARG A 76 -6.13 -1.96 -18.53
CA ARG A 76 -5.80 -3.18 -17.77
C ARG A 76 -4.88 -2.83 -16.60
N VAL A 77 -5.27 -3.22 -15.40
CA VAL A 77 -4.51 -3.02 -14.17
C VAL A 77 -4.11 -4.39 -13.63
N THR A 78 -2.82 -4.71 -13.76
CA THR A 78 -2.25 -5.98 -13.34
C THR A 78 -1.28 -5.79 -12.17
N HIS A 79 -1.24 -6.78 -11.28
CA HIS A 79 -0.18 -6.88 -10.27
C HIS A 79 0.13 -8.35 -10.00
N ASP A 80 1.41 -8.72 -10.03
CA ASP A 80 1.86 -10.09 -9.78
C ASP A 80 2.39 -10.26 -8.36
N PHE A 81 1.54 -10.77 -7.46
CA PHE A 81 1.88 -11.10 -6.07
C PHE A 81 2.90 -12.26 -5.96
N ARG A 82 3.31 -12.92 -7.05
CA ARG A 82 4.47 -13.84 -7.05
C ARG A 82 5.78 -13.09 -6.99
N ARG A 83 5.84 -11.88 -7.53
CA ARG A 83 7.02 -11.02 -7.43
C ARG A 83 7.03 -10.32 -6.08
N VAL A 84 8.19 -10.25 -5.44
CA VAL A 84 8.38 -9.48 -4.21
C VAL A 84 9.07 -8.19 -4.59
N GLU A 85 8.32 -7.10 -4.53
CA GLU A 85 8.89 -5.76 -4.65
C GLU A 85 9.27 -5.27 -3.25
N TYR A 86 10.33 -4.48 -3.15
CA TYR A 86 10.87 -4.03 -1.87
C TYR A 86 10.96 -2.51 -1.80
N GLY A 87 10.81 -1.98 -0.58
CA GLY A 87 11.18 -0.63 -0.19
C GLY A 87 12.16 -0.66 0.98
N ARG A 88 12.58 0.52 1.44
CA ARG A 88 13.43 0.68 2.62
C ARG A 88 12.76 1.58 3.65
N VAL A 89 12.92 1.23 4.92
CA VAL A 89 12.45 2.05 6.05
C VAL A 89 13.61 2.29 6.99
N ALA A 90 13.89 3.55 7.31
CA ALA A 90 14.86 3.95 8.30
C ALA A 90 14.13 4.39 9.57
N VAL A 91 14.41 3.73 10.70
CA VAL A 91 13.79 4.00 12.00
C VAL A 91 14.84 4.58 12.95
N ALA A 92 14.58 5.76 13.51
CA ALA A 92 15.50 6.45 14.41
C ALA A 92 14.80 7.10 15.61
N LEU A 93 15.58 7.47 16.63
CA LEU A 93 15.13 8.26 17.77
C LEU A 93 15.56 9.72 17.62
N LYS A 94 14.65 10.68 17.83
CA LYS A 94 14.96 12.13 17.82
C LYS A 94 15.94 12.54 18.92
N ASN A 95 15.91 11.85 20.04
CA ASN A 95 16.73 12.11 21.23
C ASN A 95 17.67 10.95 21.56
N ALA A 96 18.21 10.30 20.52
CA ALA A 96 19.17 9.20 20.65
C ALA A 96 20.41 9.60 21.48
N SER A 97 20.90 10.84 21.34
CA SER A 97 22.06 11.32 22.11
C SER A 97 21.81 11.37 23.63
N GLN A 98 20.55 11.52 24.05
CA GLN A 98 20.18 11.59 25.47
C GLN A 98 19.82 10.21 26.03
N TYR A 99 19.11 9.40 25.25
CA TYR A 99 18.52 8.15 25.72
C TYR A 99 18.96 6.93 24.95
N GLY A 100 20.00 6.98 24.12
CA GLY A 100 20.55 5.82 23.41
C GLY A 100 19.59 5.21 22.40
N PHE A 101 19.41 3.88 22.46
CA PHE A 101 18.63 3.09 21.50
C PHE A 101 17.27 2.62 22.06
N ALA A 102 16.41 2.15 21.17
CA ALA A 102 15.19 1.42 21.51
C ALA A 102 15.02 0.21 20.60
N PHE A 103 14.34 -0.83 21.09
CA PHE A 103 13.99 -2.02 20.31
C PHE A 103 12.88 -1.71 19.32
N VAL A 104 13.05 -2.11 18.06
CA VAL A 104 12.09 -1.86 16.97
C VAL A 104 11.16 -3.05 16.81
N PHE A 105 9.86 -2.76 16.80
CA PHE A 105 8.79 -3.72 16.56
C PHE A 105 8.13 -3.41 15.23
N VAL A 106 7.89 -4.45 14.44
CA VAL A 106 7.17 -4.39 13.15
C VAL A 106 5.94 -5.29 13.26
N ASN A 107 4.77 -4.72 13.04
CA ASN A 107 3.47 -5.38 13.22
C ASN A 107 3.35 -6.05 14.60
N GLY A 108 3.78 -5.34 15.64
CA GLY A 108 3.72 -5.80 17.03
C GLY A 108 4.76 -6.86 17.42
N LYS A 109 5.60 -7.33 16.49
CA LYS A 109 6.65 -8.32 16.76
C LYS A 109 8.03 -7.66 16.80
N LEU A 110 8.87 -8.07 17.76
CA LEU A 110 10.26 -7.63 17.81
C LEU A 110 10.94 -8.03 16.50
N TRP A 111 11.57 -7.05 15.84
CA TRP A 111 12.34 -7.33 14.63
C TRP A 111 13.52 -8.25 14.97
N ASN A 112 13.78 -9.29 14.18
CA ASN A 112 14.74 -10.35 14.53
C ASN A 112 15.63 -10.80 13.35
N ASP A 113 15.89 -9.90 12.40
CA ASP A 113 16.89 -10.12 11.36
C ASP A 113 18.29 -9.77 11.91
N LYS A 114 19.09 -8.93 11.23
CA LYS A 114 20.49 -8.64 11.61
C LYS A 114 20.67 -7.96 12.97
N HIS A 115 19.88 -6.94 13.27
CA HIS A 115 19.84 -6.25 14.56
C HIS A 115 18.47 -5.62 14.74
N ASN A 116 18.10 -5.31 15.98
CA ASN A 116 16.72 -4.97 16.34
C ASN A 116 16.56 -3.66 17.10
N THR A 117 17.60 -2.82 17.13
CA THR A 117 17.63 -1.55 17.85
C THR A 117 17.82 -0.36 16.91
N THR A 118 17.31 0.81 17.30
CA THR A 118 17.53 2.08 16.58
C THR A 118 19.00 2.55 16.66
N PRO A 119 19.53 3.23 15.62
CA PRO A 119 18.91 3.42 14.31
C PRO A 119 18.90 2.13 13.49
N LEU A 120 17.78 1.81 12.84
CA LEU A 120 17.59 0.56 12.08
C LEU A 120 17.15 0.83 10.65
N ASN A 121 17.82 0.21 9.67
CA ASN A 121 17.45 0.23 8.27
C ASN A 121 16.85 -1.12 7.86
N LEU A 122 15.57 -1.14 7.51
CA LEU A 122 14.85 -2.34 7.10
C LEU A 122 14.66 -2.37 5.58
N LYS A 123 14.87 -3.53 4.95
CA LYS A 123 14.41 -3.82 3.59
C LYS A 123 13.15 -4.68 3.70
N LEU A 124 12.00 -4.08 3.40
CA LEU A 124 10.70 -4.73 3.55
C LEU A 124 10.02 -4.91 2.20
N PRO A 125 9.27 -6.00 2.01
CA PRO A 125 8.31 -6.08 0.90
C PRO A 125 7.39 -4.85 0.88
N VAL A 126 6.93 -4.48 -0.31
CA VAL A 126 5.87 -3.46 -0.46
C VAL A 126 4.61 -3.94 0.27
N GLY A 127 4.02 -3.05 1.07
CA GLY A 127 2.84 -3.37 1.88
C GLY A 127 2.64 -2.39 3.03
N GLN A 128 1.60 -2.65 3.83
CA GLN A 128 1.28 -1.87 5.01
C GLN A 128 1.99 -2.45 6.25
N TYR A 129 2.63 -1.59 7.02
CA TYR A 129 3.35 -1.98 8.23
C TYR A 129 3.10 -0.96 9.35
N THR A 130 2.92 -1.48 10.56
CA THR A 130 2.87 -0.69 11.79
C THR A 130 4.20 -0.84 12.52
N PHE A 131 4.85 0.28 12.83
CA PHE A 131 6.12 0.34 13.54
C PHE A 131 5.91 0.89 14.93
N SER A 132 6.60 0.34 15.91
CA SER A 132 6.74 0.94 17.23
C SER A 132 8.15 0.72 17.76
N VAL A 133 8.53 1.48 18.77
CA VAL A 133 9.80 1.31 19.47
C VAL A 133 9.54 1.15 20.96
N LYS A 134 10.31 0.29 21.63
CA LYS A 134 10.21 0.07 23.08
C LYS A 134 11.58 0.13 23.74
N ARG A 135 11.61 0.76 24.91
CA ARG A 135 12.75 0.76 25.82
C ARG A 135 12.20 0.77 27.24
N GLU A 136 12.73 -0.08 28.10
CA GLU A 136 12.34 -0.16 29.51
C GLU A 136 12.54 1.20 30.22
N GLY A 137 11.53 1.64 30.98
CA GLY A 137 11.50 2.94 31.64
C GLY A 137 11.16 4.14 30.73
N PHE A 138 10.71 3.89 29.49
CA PHE A 138 10.34 4.95 28.55
C PHE A 138 9.05 4.65 27.79
N THR A 139 8.33 5.72 27.48
CA THR A 139 7.23 5.76 26.50
C THR A 139 7.73 6.37 25.19
N ALA A 140 7.34 5.79 24.06
CA ALA A 140 7.63 6.33 22.73
C ALA A 140 6.52 7.28 22.26
N ILE A 141 6.92 8.38 21.60
CA ILE A 141 6.03 9.33 20.94
C ILE A 141 6.44 9.44 19.45
N PRO A 142 5.55 9.08 18.51
CA PRO A 142 4.26 8.43 18.74
C PRO A 142 4.43 7.01 19.32
N SER A 143 3.36 6.40 19.85
CA SER A 143 3.40 5.02 20.35
C SER A 143 3.64 4.02 19.22
N ASP A 144 3.05 4.29 18.06
CA ASP A 144 3.27 3.56 16.82
C ASP A 144 3.14 4.48 15.60
N THR A 145 3.48 3.96 14.42
CA THR A 145 3.28 4.64 13.14
C THR A 145 2.99 3.61 12.06
N THR A 146 1.88 3.78 11.35
CA THR A 146 1.51 2.90 10.23
C THR A 146 1.85 3.57 8.89
N ILE A 147 2.60 2.87 8.04
CA ILE A 147 2.97 3.35 6.71
C ILE A 147 2.66 2.33 5.62
N GLN A 148 2.50 2.83 4.39
CA GLN A 148 2.58 2.02 3.18
C GLN A 148 4.02 2.07 2.66
N VAL A 149 4.74 0.96 2.75
CA VAL A 149 6.09 0.79 2.17
C VAL A 149 5.95 0.75 0.65
N LYS A 150 6.60 1.69 -0.05
CA LYS A 150 6.54 1.81 -1.51
C LYS A 150 7.77 1.21 -2.19
N LYS A 151 7.57 0.69 -3.41
CA LYS A 151 8.65 0.15 -4.24
C LYS A 151 9.74 1.18 -4.45
N ASN A 152 11.01 0.78 -4.28
CA ASN A 152 12.19 1.60 -4.53
C ASN A 152 12.22 2.94 -3.76
N ALA A 153 11.40 3.09 -2.73
CA ALA A 153 11.37 4.28 -1.87
C ALA A 153 12.15 4.04 -0.57
N VAL A 154 12.68 5.12 -0.01
CA VAL A 154 13.18 5.15 1.37
C VAL A 154 12.21 6.01 2.19
N GLN A 155 11.66 5.45 3.25
CA GLN A 155 10.78 6.16 4.18
C GLN A 155 11.46 6.29 5.54
N TYR A 156 11.35 7.47 6.14
CA TYR A 156 11.99 7.80 7.41
C TYR A 156 10.94 7.87 8.51
N LEU A 157 11.14 7.08 9.56
CA LEU A 157 10.32 7.07 10.76
C LEU A 157 11.15 7.55 11.94
N SER A 158 10.56 8.42 12.74
CA SER A 158 11.23 9.03 13.87
C SER A 158 10.34 9.01 15.10
N PHE A 159 10.88 8.46 16.19
CA PHE A 159 10.23 8.37 17.49
C PHE A 159 10.99 9.22 18.51
N LYS A 160 10.32 9.67 19.56
CA LYS A 160 10.95 10.34 20.71
C LYS A 160 10.68 9.50 21.96
N LEU A 161 11.69 9.25 22.77
CA LEU A 161 11.51 8.63 24.08
C LEU A 161 11.24 9.69 25.15
N VAL A 162 10.31 9.39 26.05
CA VAL A 162 10.03 10.17 27.26
C VAL A 162 10.10 9.21 28.44
N ARG A 163 10.76 9.58 29.53
CA ARG A 163 10.80 8.73 30.74
C ARG A 163 9.38 8.48 31.24
N THR A 164 9.11 7.24 31.60
CA THR A 164 7.89 6.91 32.33
C THR A 164 7.96 7.59 33.72
N PRO A 165 6.84 8.15 34.22
CA PRO A 165 6.78 8.72 35.57
C PRO A 165 7.24 7.74 36.65
#